data_AF-A0A7S3XKK1-F1
#
_entry.id   AF-A0A7S3XKK1-F1
#
_cell.length_a   1.000
_cell.length_b   1.000
_cell.length_c   1.000
_cell.angle_alpha   90.00
_cell.angle_beta   90.00
_cell.angle_gamma   90.00
#
_symmetry.space_group_name_H-M   'P 1'
#
loop_
_entity.id
_entity.type
_entity.pdbx_description
1 polymer ?
#
loop_
_entity_poly.entity_id
_entity_poly.type
_entity_poly.pdbx_seq_one_letter_code
_entity_poly.pdbx_strand_id
1 'polypeptide(L)'
;MAPLAQDWTYAEWSAVYNALSFGIAGMGSATIFFWLQLPNVTKNYRTALTITGIVTLIATYHYFRIFNSWVAAFNVGLGVNGSYEVTVSGTPFNDAYRYVDWLLTV
;
A
#
# COMPACT_ATOMS: atom_id res chain seq x y z
N MET A 1 9.33 -5.93 13.96
CA MET A 1 8.07 -5.16 13.90
C MET A 1 8.05 -4.24 15.11
N ALA A 2 8.08 -2.93 14.88
CA ALA A 2 7.97 -1.96 15.96
C ALA A 2 6.56 -2.02 16.59
N PRO A 3 6.42 -1.82 17.92
CA PRO A 3 5.11 -1.77 18.54
C PRO A 3 4.30 -0.59 17.98
N LEU A 4 3.02 -0.84 17.68
CA LEU A 4 2.09 0.21 17.28
C LEU A 4 1.76 1.10 18.48
N ALA A 5 1.59 2.41 18.24
CA ALA A 5 1.08 3.32 19.26
C ALA A 5 -0.33 2.87 19.70
N GLN A 6 -0.66 3.04 20.98
CA GLN A 6 -1.89 2.46 21.56
C GLN A 6 -3.12 3.37 21.44
N ASP A 7 -2.96 4.63 21.05
CA ASP A 7 -4.05 5.62 21.02
C ASP A 7 -4.23 6.20 19.60
N TRP A 8 -4.99 5.50 18.75
CA TRP A 8 -5.32 5.99 17.41
C TRP A 8 -6.73 6.59 17.38
N THR A 9 -6.85 7.80 16.85
CA THR A 9 -8.17 8.32 16.47
C THR A 9 -8.65 7.68 15.17
N TYR A 10 -9.98 7.65 14.97
CA TYR A 10 -10.54 7.19 13.70
C TYR A 10 -10.02 7.98 12.50
N ALA A 11 -9.82 9.30 12.67
CA ALA A 11 -9.30 10.16 11.61
C ALA A 11 -7.87 9.77 11.20
N GLU A 12 -6.97 9.54 12.16
CA GLU A 12 -5.60 9.10 11.88
C GLU A 12 -5.56 7.72 11.23
N TRP A 13 -6.37 6.78 11.75
CA TRP A 13 -6.46 5.45 11.16
C TRP A 13 -6.96 5.51 9.72
N SER A 14 -8.02 6.30 9.48
CA SER A 14 -8.63 6.50 8.16
C SER A 14 -7.68 7.19 7.18
N ALA A 15 -6.86 8.14 7.65
CA ALA A 15 -5.86 8.79 6.83
C ALA A 15 -4.83 7.79 6.29
N VAL A 16 -4.29 6.91 7.15
CA VAL A 16 -3.34 5.88 6.75
C VAL A 16 -4.00 4.85 5.84
N TYR A 17 -5.22 4.40 6.18
CA TYR A 17 -6.00 3.48 5.35
C TYR A 17 -6.13 4.01 3.91
N ASN A 18 -6.60 5.26 3.77
CA ASN A 18 -6.84 5.86 2.46
C ASN A 18 -5.53 6.16 1.71
N ALA A 19 -4.46 6.54 2.41
CA ALA A 19 -3.15 6.74 1.78
C ALA A 19 -2.60 5.42 1.20
N LEU A 20 -2.75 4.30 1.92
CA LEU A 20 -2.36 2.98 1.44
C LEU A 20 -3.24 2.53 0.26
N SER A 21 -4.57 2.73 0.34
CA SER A 21 -5.48 2.46 -0.79
C SER A 21 -5.14 3.28 -2.02
N PHE A 22 -4.83 4.56 -1.84
CA PHE A 22 -4.36 5.44 -2.91
C PHE A 22 -3.07 4.91 -3.54
N GLY A 23 -2.12 4.45 -2.73
CA GLY A 23 -0.88 3.82 -3.22
C GLY A 23 -1.16 2.60 -4.10
N ILE A 24 -2.07 1.70 -3.70
CA ILE A 24 -2.47 0.53 -4.50
C ILE A 24 -3.05 0.98 -5.84
N ALA A 25 -4.03 1.89 -5.80
CA ALA A 25 -4.70 2.37 -7.00
C ALA A 25 -3.70 3.06 -7.96
N GLY A 26 -2.87 3.96 -7.43
CA GLY A 26 -1.88 4.69 -8.21
C GLY A 26 -0.85 3.79 -8.88
N MET A 27 -0.25 2.86 -8.13
CA MET A 27 0.77 1.95 -8.67
C MET A 27 0.16 0.96 -9.67
N GLY A 28 -1.04 0.44 -9.39
CA GLY A 28 -1.72 -0.50 -10.29
C GLY A 28 -2.12 0.16 -11.61
N SER A 29 -2.67 1.38 -11.55
CA SER A 29 -2.97 2.17 -12.75
C SER A 29 -1.70 2.54 -13.52
N ALA A 30 -0.61 2.89 -12.85
CA ALA A 30 0.67 3.19 -13.50
C ALA A 30 1.22 1.98 -14.26
N THR A 31 1.18 0.78 -13.68
CA THR A 31 1.56 -0.48 -14.36
C THR A 31 0.82 -0.65 -15.68
N ILE A 32 -0.51 -0.53 -15.63
CA ILE A 32 -1.36 -0.68 -16.82
C ILE A 32 -0.99 0.38 -17.86
N PHE A 33 -0.83 1.64 -17.44
CA PHE A 33 -0.45 2.73 -18.32
C PHE A 33 0.89 2.48 -19.02
N PHE A 34 1.95 2.10 -18.28
CA PHE A 34 3.27 1.88 -18.87
C PHE A 34 3.28 0.75 -19.90
N TRP A 35 2.59 -0.37 -19.62
CA TRP A 35 2.51 -1.46 -20.57
C TRP A 35 1.66 -1.12 -21.80
N LEU A 36 0.56 -0.39 -21.65
CA LEU A 36 -0.22 0.10 -22.78
C LEU A 36 0.55 1.11 -23.65
N GLN A 37 1.52 1.83 -23.08
CA GLN A 37 2.38 2.77 -23.82
C GLN A 37 3.57 2.13 -24.56
N LEU A 38 3.82 0.82 -24.41
CA LEU A 38 4.91 0.14 -25.13
C LEU A 38 4.88 0.34 -26.66
N PRO A 39 3.73 0.31 -27.35
CA PRO A 39 3.67 0.57 -28.79
C PRO A 39 4.02 2.02 -29.16
N ASN A 40 3.81 2.96 -28.24
CA ASN A 40 3.95 4.41 -28.46
C ASN A 40 5.37 4.94 -28.25
N VAL A 41 6.32 4.06 -27.90
CA VAL A 41 7.74 4.42 -27.77
C VAL A 41 8.62 3.64 -28.76
N THR A 42 9.74 4.25 -29.16
CA THR A 42 10.72 3.59 -30.03
C THR A 42 11.32 2.37 -29.33
N LYS A 43 11.77 1.39 -30.10
CA LYS A 43 12.23 0.09 -29.57
C LYS A 43 13.31 0.23 -28.49
N ASN A 44 14.17 1.25 -28.61
CA ASN A 44 15.28 1.50 -27.68
C ASN A 44 14.81 1.82 -26.25
N TYR A 45 13.60 2.37 -26.07
CA TYR A 45 13.08 2.75 -24.75
C TYR A 45 12.11 1.72 -24.16
N ARG A 46 11.69 0.71 -24.93
CA ARG A 46 10.69 -0.27 -24.49
C ARG A 46 11.15 -1.07 -23.28
N THR A 47 12.42 -1.47 -23.22
CA THR A 47 12.96 -2.19 -22.07
C THR A 47 12.83 -1.40 -20.79
N ALA A 48 13.18 -0.11 -20.81
CA ALA A 48 13.06 0.76 -19.64
C ALA A 48 11.59 0.92 -19.20
N LEU A 49 10.67 1.08 -20.15
CA LEU A 49 9.23 1.19 -19.87
C LEU A 49 8.65 -0.12 -19.32
N THR A 50 9.07 -1.27 -19.85
CA THR A 50 8.70 -2.59 -19.34
C THR A 50 9.18 -2.78 -17.89
N ILE A 51 10.44 -2.45 -17.60
CA ILE A 51 11.00 -2.51 -16.24
C ILE A 51 10.20 -1.61 -15.30
N THR A 52 9.86 -0.40 -15.74
CA THR A 52 9.04 0.54 -14.94
C THR A 52 7.68 -0.07 -14.60
N GLY A 53 7.00 -0.70 -15.57
CA GLY A 53 5.74 -1.39 -15.31
C GLY A 53 5.88 -2.59 -14.35
N ILE A 54 6.99 -3.31 -14.42
CA ILE A 54 7.30 -4.39 -13.45
C ILE A 54 7.49 -3.81 -12.04
N VAL A 55 8.27 -2.73 -11.91
CA VAL A 55 8.52 -2.06 -10.63
C VAL A 55 7.20 -1.58 -10.01
N THR A 56 6.33 -0.91 -10.76
CA THR A 56 5.04 -0.46 -10.22
C THR A 56 4.10 -1.63 -9.91
N LEU A 57 4.21 -2.77 -10.60
CA LEU A 57 3.43 -3.96 -10.27
C LEU A 57 3.88 -4.55 -8.93
N ILE A 58 5.20 -4.66 -8.72
CA ILE A 58 5.78 -5.12 -7.45
C ILE A 58 5.31 -4.20 -6.31
N ALA A 59 5.39 -2.88 -6.50
CA ALA A 59 4.90 -1.90 -5.53
C ALA A 59 3.40 -2.06 -5.26
N THR A 60 2.57 -2.28 -6.29
CA THR A 60 1.13 -2.52 -6.13
C THR A 60 0.86 -3.70 -5.20
N TYR A 61 1.55 -4.81 -5.43
CA TYR A 61 1.44 -6.01 -4.59
C TYR A 61 1.84 -5.72 -3.14
N HIS A 62 3.00 -5.07 -2.92
CA HIS A 62 3.45 -4.78 -1.57
C HIS A 62 2.53 -3.80 -0.84
N TYR A 63 2.02 -2.76 -1.51
CA TYR A 63 1.02 -1.86 -0.93
C TYR A 63 -0.28 -2.60 -0.58
N PHE A 64 -0.71 -3.58 -1.39
CA PHE A 64 -1.85 -4.44 -1.04
C PHE A 64 -1.57 -5.27 0.22
N ARG A 65 -0.36 -5.84 0.36
CA ARG A 65 0.03 -6.58 1.58
C ARG A 65 0.12 -5.67 2.81
N ILE A 66 0.68 -4.48 2.66
CA ILE A 66 0.78 -3.48 3.73
C ILE A 66 -0.61 -3.03 4.17
N PHE A 67 -1.50 -2.76 3.23
CA PHE A 67 -2.89 -2.38 3.51
C PHE A 67 -3.63 -3.47 4.29
N ASN A 68 -3.54 -4.73 3.86
CA ASN A 68 -4.16 -5.83 4.60
C ASN A 68 -3.56 -5.98 6.01
N SER A 69 -2.24 -5.82 6.14
CA SER A 69 -1.58 -5.83 7.45
C SER A 69 -2.03 -4.68 8.34
N TRP A 70 -2.26 -3.49 7.76
CA TRP A 70 -2.80 -2.32 8.47
C TRP A 70 -4.20 -2.59 8.98
N VAL A 71 -5.11 -3.06 8.11
CA VAL A 71 -6.48 -3.38 8.49
C VAL A 71 -6.53 -4.47 9.56
N ALA A 72 -5.68 -5.50 9.46
CA ALA A 72 -5.65 -6.58 10.45
C ALA A 72 -5.08 -6.16 11.81
N ALA A 73 -4.26 -5.11 11.87
CA ALA A 73 -3.62 -4.66 13.09
C ALA A 73 -4.53 -3.85 14.03
N PHE A 74 -5.71 -3.44 13.55
CA PHE A 74 -6.67 -2.64 14.31
C PHE A 74 -8.06 -3.25 14.29
N ASN A 75 -8.79 -3.12 15.39
CA ASN A 75 -10.24 -3.28 15.43
C ASN A 75 -10.85 -1.89 15.31
N VAL A 76 -11.75 -1.72 14.33
CA VAL A 76 -12.50 -0.46 14.12
C VAL A 76 -13.98 -0.76 14.22
N GLY A 77 -14.69 -0.07 15.11
CA GLY A 77 -16.11 -0.31 15.36
C GLY A 77 -16.83 0.91 15.92
N LEU A 78 -18.15 0.85 15.94
CA LEU A 78 -18.98 1.86 16.61
C LEU A 78 -18.90 1.66 18.13
N GLY A 79 -18.40 2.69 18.83
CA GLY A 79 -18.37 2.75 20.27
C GLY A 79 -19.73 3.08 20.88
N VAL A 80 -19.80 3.04 22.21
CA VAL A 80 -21.03 3.24 22.99
C VAL A 80 -21.66 4.63 22.75
N ASN A 81 -20.82 5.62 22.41
CA ASN A 81 -21.25 6.99 22.15
C ASN A 81 -21.64 7.25 20.68
N GLY A 82 -21.68 6.21 19.84
CA GLY A 82 -21.96 6.33 18.41
C GLY A 82 -20.78 6.85 17.56
N SER A 83 -19.63 7.12 18.18
CA SER A 83 -18.38 7.45 17.50
C SER A 83 -17.61 6.19 17.09
N TYR A 84 -16.86 6.24 15.99
CA TYR A 84 -15.93 5.17 15.65
C TYR A 84 -14.75 5.14 16.62
N GLU A 85 -14.50 3.98 17.21
CA GLU A 85 -13.36 3.70 18.09
C GLU A 85 -12.36 2.79 17.36
N VAL A 86 -11.07 3.03 17.59
CA VAL A 86 -9.97 2.27 17.01
C VAL A 86 -9.11 1.72 18.15
N THR A 87 -8.93 0.40 18.17
CA THR A 87 -8.07 -0.28 19.15
C THR A 87 -7.09 -1.21 18.43
N VAL A 88 -5.94 -1.48 19.05
CA VAL A 88 -4.97 -2.43 18.49
C VAL A 88 -5.51 -3.86 18.64
N SER A 89 -5.46 -4.66 17.58
CA SER A 89 -6.00 -6.03 17.58
C SER A 89 -5.08 -7.07 18.24
N GLY A 90 -3.82 -6.71 18.45
CA GLY A 90 -2.75 -7.63 18.85
C GLY A 90 -2.05 -8.30 17.66
N THR A 91 -2.62 -8.23 16.46
CA THR A 91 -1.94 -8.64 15.23
C THR A 91 -0.91 -7.56 14.87
N PRO A 92 0.36 -7.93 14.63
CA PRO A 92 1.38 -6.94 14.36
C PRO A 92 1.27 -6.40 12.93
N PHE A 93 1.56 -5.10 12.77
CA PHE A 93 1.76 -4.49 11.46
C PHE A 93 3.14 -4.86 10.91
N ASN A 94 3.17 -5.41 9.70
CA ASN A 94 4.39 -5.91 9.09
C ASN A 94 5.01 -4.88 8.13
N ASP A 95 6.03 -4.18 8.62
CA ASP A 95 6.82 -3.19 7.88
C ASP A 95 7.80 -3.82 6.87
N ALA A 96 8.14 -5.12 7.02
CA ALA A 96 9.06 -5.82 6.14
C ALA A 96 8.62 -5.82 4.67
N TYR A 97 7.31 -5.77 4.40
CA TYR A 97 6.79 -5.67 3.03
C TYR A 97 7.38 -4.48 2.27
N ARG A 98 7.59 -3.35 2.94
CA ARG A 98 8.19 -2.16 2.30
C ARG A 98 9.68 -2.32 2.06
N TYR A 99 10.40 -2.98 2.96
CA TYR A 99 11.84 -3.21 2.76
C TYR A 99 12.11 -4.20 1.63
N VAL A 100 11.27 -5.24 1.51
CA VAL A 100 11.36 -6.19 0.39
C VAL A 100 10.98 -5.52 -0.92
N ASP A 101 9.97 -4.65 -0.92
CA ASP A 101 9.62 -3.82 -2.09
C ASP A 101 10.82 -3.01 -2.57
N TRP A 102 11.52 -2.32 -1.66
CA TRP A 102 12.72 -1.55 -1.99
C TRP A 102 13.85 -2.41 -2.54
N LEU A 103 14.14 -3.56 -1.92
CA LEU A 103 15.17 -4.48 -2.40
C LEU A 103 14.92 -4.94 -3.85
N LEU A 104 13.65 -5.02 -4.27
CA LEU A 104 13.27 -5.46 -5.62
C LEU A 104 13.17 -4.32 -6.63
N THR A 105 13.16 -3.06 -6.19
CA THR A 105 12.81 -1.91 -7.04
C THR A 105 13.89 -0.81 -7.12
N VAL A 106 14.85 -0.79 -6.19
CA VAL A 106 16.00 0.15 -6.13
C VAL A 106 17.30 -0.58 -6.41
#